data_AF-A0A370BZD3-F1
#
_entry.id   AF-A0A370BZD3-F1
#
_cell.length_a   1.000
_cell.length_b   1.000
_cell.length_c   1.000
_cell.angle_alpha   90.00
_cell.angle_beta   90.00
_cell.angle_gamma   90.00
#
_symmetry.space_group_name_H-M   'P 1'
#
loop_
_entity.id
_entity.type
_entity.pdbx_description
1 polymer ?
#
loop_
_entity_poly.entity_id
_entity_poly.type
_entity_poly.pdbx_seq_one_letter_code
_entity_poly.pdbx_strand_id
1 'polypeptide(L)'
;MRNATWYAPEDCTFDAFAICRRCLLAFMVIPDFAKGFKEFNFRRDGKWLCDLNPASPRFSKYLPKYEDAVNQGNFSIFSKYVSEHGPLPDCPRDQAYKNRKWFGKGPFTACELCYKDVIDGTSLASYLDCAVVPNEARCQMYSRRMRNLWQQACENNDLDSFLVLAKERMDAFLLMELEKQRQLAEMMMRSQRRNNLLLVSGMNSGTDGIISAMGVDNGTRYGNADIGFNWHTSLGAEGHQQFNQAMGMDVVQASANFARLSPLIQRWATLQ
;
A
#
# COMPACT_ATOMS: atom_id res chain seq x y z
N MET A 1 -7.54 3.65 -24.75
CA MET A 1 -7.87 3.84 -26.18
C MET A 1 -6.62 3.52 -26.99
N ARG A 2 -6.68 2.66 -28.01
CA ARG A 2 -5.56 2.45 -28.96
C ARG A 2 -5.74 3.46 -30.10
N ASN A 3 -4.71 4.23 -30.46
CA ASN A 3 -4.70 5.27 -31.51
C ASN A 3 -5.53 6.54 -31.22
N ALA A 4 -5.52 7.05 -29.99
CA ALA A 4 -6.13 8.35 -29.69
C ALA A 4 -5.16 9.50 -30.02
N THR A 5 -5.69 10.59 -30.58
CA THR A 5 -4.99 11.88 -30.63
C THR A 5 -4.97 12.50 -29.24
N TRP A 6 -3.78 12.88 -28.78
CA TRP A 6 -3.53 13.43 -27.46
C TRP A 6 -3.16 14.91 -27.55
N TYR A 7 -3.54 15.66 -26.53
CA TYR A 7 -3.28 17.09 -26.44
C TYR A 7 -2.67 17.41 -25.08
N ALA A 8 -1.73 18.34 -25.06
CA ALA A 8 -1.13 18.87 -23.85
C ALA A 8 -1.08 20.41 -23.95
N PRO A 9 -1.04 21.12 -22.81
CA PRO A 9 -0.81 22.56 -22.81
C PRO A 9 0.44 22.92 -23.63
N GLU A 10 0.44 24.06 -24.32
CA GLU A 10 1.56 24.47 -25.18
C GLU A 10 2.89 24.59 -24.42
N ASP A 11 2.84 25.03 -23.17
CA ASP A 11 3.95 25.17 -22.23
C ASP A 11 4.45 23.82 -21.67
N CYS A 12 3.69 22.73 -21.87
CA CYS A 12 4.09 21.40 -21.45
C CYS A 12 5.19 20.84 -22.37
N THR A 13 6.31 20.46 -21.77
CA THR A 13 7.52 19.93 -22.45
C THR A 13 7.85 18.50 -22.05
N PHE A 14 7.02 17.86 -21.22
CA PHE A 14 7.28 16.56 -20.61
C PHE A 14 6.10 15.60 -20.81
N ASP A 15 6.38 14.30 -20.77
CA ASP A 15 5.42 13.24 -21.14
C ASP A 15 4.47 12.81 -20.02
N ALA A 16 4.22 13.68 -19.03
CA ALA A 16 3.51 13.31 -17.81
C ALA A 16 2.05 13.79 -17.76
N PHE A 17 1.61 14.65 -18.68
CA PHE A 17 0.21 15.07 -18.80
C PHE A 17 -0.26 15.06 -20.25
N ALA A 18 -1.38 14.41 -20.54
CA ALA A 18 -2.14 14.63 -21.76
C ALA A 18 -3.63 14.30 -21.63
N ILE A 19 -4.43 15.02 -22.39
CA ILE A 19 -5.87 14.81 -22.51
C ILE A 19 -6.22 14.27 -23.89
N CYS A 20 -7.25 13.43 -23.97
CA CYS A 20 -7.73 12.94 -25.25
C CYS A 20 -8.55 14.02 -25.98
N ARG A 21 -8.68 13.90 -27.31
CA ARG A 21 -9.51 14.81 -28.13
C ARG A 21 -10.90 15.06 -27.55
N ARG A 22 -11.56 14.04 -27.01
CA ARG A 22 -12.90 14.17 -26.41
C ARG A 22 -12.90 15.10 -25.20
N CYS A 23 -11.91 14.99 -24.32
CA CYS A 23 -11.77 15.87 -23.16
C CYS A 23 -11.38 17.30 -23.57
N LEU A 24 -10.53 17.47 -24.58
CA LEU A 24 -10.24 18.78 -25.15
C LEU A 24 -11.53 19.47 -25.62
N LEU A 25 -12.33 18.78 -26.42
CA LEU A 25 -13.58 19.33 -26.95
C LEU A 25 -14.63 19.60 -25.87
N ALA A 26 -14.74 18.70 -24.88
CA ALA A 26 -15.77 18.81 -23.84
C ALA A 26 -15.45 19.87 -22.78
N PHE A 27 -14.18 19.98 -22.37
CA PHE A 27 -13.79 20.87 -21.29
C PHE A 27 -13.17 22.17 -21.81
N MET A 28 -12.33 22.13 -22.85
CA MET A 28 -11.50 23.30 -23.17
C MET A 28 -12.13 24.26 -24.19
N VAL A 29 -13.13 23.84 -24.98
CA VAL A 29 -13.70 24.67 -26.06
C VAL A 29 -14.60 25.78 -25.53
N ILE A 30 -15.54 25.47 -24.63
CA ILE A 30 -16.49 26.45 -24.09
C ILE A 30 -15.78 27.63 -23.38
N PRO A 31 -14.76 27.41 -22.52
CA PRO A 31 -14.01 28.51 -21.91
C PRO A 31 -12.95 29.15 -22.84
N ASP A 32 -12.91 28.81 -24.13
CA ASP A 32 -11.90 29.25 -25.12
C ASP A 32 -10.44 28.87 -24.76
N PHE A 33 -10.25 27.82 -23.97
CA PHE A 33 -8.92 27.34 -23.56
C PHE A 33 -8.29 26.38 -24.57
N ALA A 34 -9.06 25.85 -25.53
CA ALA A 34 -8.58 24.87 -26.50
C ALA A 34 -7.38 25.37 -27.34
N LYS A 35 -7.26 26.70 -27.54
CA LYS A 35 -6.13 27.33 -28.25
C LYS A 35 -4.81 27.20 -27.50
N GLY A 36 -4.84 27.05 -26.18
CA GLY A 36 -3.65 26.84 -25.35
C GLY A 36 -3.15 25.38 -25.35
N PHE A 37 -3.71 24.51 -26.20
CA PHE A 37 -3.31 23.12 -26.32
C PHE A 37 -2.71 22.84 -27.70
N LYS A 38 -1.65 22.04 -27.72
CA LYS A 38 -1.07 21.48 -28.94
C LYS A 38 -1.31 19.97 -29.00
N GLU A 39 -1.41 19.45 -30.22
CA GLU A 39 -1.35 18.00 -30.43
C GLU A 39 0.02 17.49 -29.97
N PHE A 40 0.00 16.41 -29.19
CA PHE A 40 1.18 15.88 -28.52
C PHE A 40 1.44 14.45 -28.99
N ASN A 41 2.51 14.27 -29.76
CA ASN A 41 2.85 13.03 -30.46
C ASN A 41 4.04 12.31 -29.81
N PHE A 42 3.84 11.73 -28.62
CA PHE A 42 4.77 10.76 -28.06
C PHE A 42 4.23 9.34 -28.16
N ARG A 43 5.12 8.40 -28.51
CA ARG A 43 4.85 6.96 -28.52
C ARG A 43 4.80 6.48 -27.07
N ARG A 44 3.62 6.59 -26.46
CA ARG A 44 3.42 6.15 -25.07
C ARG A 44 3.17 4.64 -25.05
N ASP A 45 4.20 3.89 -24.68
CA ASP A 45 4.10 2.45 -24.49
C ASP A 45 3.21 2.15 -23.27
N GLY A 46 2.16 1.35 -23.46
CA GLY A 46 1.30 0.85 -22.37
C GLY A 46 -0.17 1.33 -22.37
N LYS A 47 -0.89 1.00 -21.30
CA LYS A 47 -2.31 1.35 -21.09
C LYS A 47 -2.42 2.71 -20.40
N TRP A 48 -2.26 3.79 -21.15
CA TRP A 48 -2.47 5.15 -20.63
C TRP A 48 -3.96 5.53 -20.52
N LEU A 49 -4.28 6.27 -19.46
CA LEU A 49 -5.57 6.92 -19.26
C LEU A 49 -5.42 8.42 -19.54
N CYS A 50 -6.51 9.06 -19.97
CA CYS A 50 -6.58 10.52 -20.06
C CYS A 50 -6.44 11.13 -18.67
N ASP A 51 -5.68 12.21 -18.51
CA ASP A 51 -5.53 12.87 -17.21
C ASP A 51 -6.82 13.53 -16.69
N LEU A 52 -7.77 13.78 -17.60
CA LEU A 52 -9.14 14.17 -17.26
C LEU A 52 -10.12 12.99 -17.16
N ASN A 53 -9.64 11.75 -17.13
CA ASN A 53 -10.45 10.60 -16.76
C ASN A 53 -10.62 10.57 -15.23
N PRO A 54 -11.83 10.42 -14.68
CA PRO A 54 -12.05 10.27 -13.23
C PRO A 54 -11.25 9.15 -12.56
N ALA A 55 -10.85 8.12 -13.31
CA ALA A 55 -9.99 7.04 -12.83
C ALA A 55 -8.48 7.38 -12.85
N SER A 56 -8.08 8.53 -13.43
CA SER A 56 -6.71 9.01 -13.36
C SER A 56 -6.36 9.44 -11.92
N PRO A 57 -5.19 9.07 -11.38
CA PRO A 57 -4.79 9.40 -10.01
C PRO A 57 -4.88 10.87 -9.64
N ARG A 58 -4.76 11.78 -10.62
CA ARG A 58 -4.68 13.23 -10.42
C ARG A 58 -5.93 13.99 -10.84
N PHE A 59 -6.96 13.30 -11.33
CA PHE A 59 -8.18 13.95 -11.78
C PHE A 59 -8.76 14.91 -10.74
N SER A 60 -8.85 14.45 -9.49
CA SER A 60 -9.38 15.24 -8.36
C SER A 60 -8.51 16.45 -7.97
N LYS A 61 -7.26 16.51 -8.43
CA LYS A 61 -6.35 17.65 -8.23
C LYS A 61 -6.40 18.65 -9.38
N TYR A 62 -6.55 18.14 -10.61
CA TYR A 62 -6.70 18.96 -11.80
C TYR A 62 -8.04 19.67 -11.86
N LEU A 63 -9.12 19.02 -11.43
CA LEU A 63 -10.48 19.57 -11.56
C LEU A 63 -10.68 20.91 -10.84
N PRO A 64 -10.28 21.10 -9.55
CA PRO A 64 -10.42 22.40 -8.90
C PRO A 64 -9.60 23.51 -9.56
N LYS A 65 -8.39 23.19 -10.06
CA LYS A 65 -7.55 24.17 -10.76
C LYS A 65 -8.09 24.56 -12.12
N TYR A 66 -8.74 23.62 -12.79
CA TYR A 66 -9.50 23.90 -14.00
C TYR A 66 -10.72 24.78 -13.70
N GLU A 67 -11.46 24.49 -12.63
CA GLU A 67 -12.59 25.32 -12.19
C GLU A 67 -12.15 26.76 -11.86
N ASP A 68 -11.06 26.92 -11.10
CA ASP A 68 -10.45 28.23 -10.82
C ASP A 68 -10.10 28.98 -12.12
N ALA A 69 -9.49 28.28 -13.08
CA ALA A 69 -9.13 28.84 -14.38
C ALA A 69 -10.37 29.32 -15.15
N VAL A 70 -11.44 28.51 -15.20
CA VAL A 70 -12.70 28.87 -15.89
C VAL A 70 -13.36 30.06 -15.22
N ASN A 71 -13.49 30.04 -13.89
CA ASN A 71 -14.13 31.13 -13.13
C ASN A 71 -13.41 32.47 -13.31
N GLN A 72 -12.09 32.45 -13.52
CA GLN A 72 -11.28 33.63 -13.73
C GLN A 72 -11.01 33.94 -15.21
N GLY A 73 -11.49 33.10 -16.14
CA GLY A 73 -11.18 33.21 -17.57
C GLY A 73 -9.68 33.15 -17.89
N ASN A 74 -8.88 32.48 -17.04
CA ASN A 74 -7.42 32.48 -17.12
C ASN A 74 -6.85 31.06 -17.18
N PHE A 75 -6.58 30.57 -18.39
CA PHE A 75 -6.03 29.24 -18.64
C PHE A 75 -4.69 28.98 -17.94
N SER A 76 -3.86 30.01 -17.77
CA SER A 76 -2.54 29.89 -17.17
C SER A 76 -2.57 29.35 -15.74
N ILE A 77 -3.68 29.51 -15.02
CA ILE A 77 -3.87 28.93 -13.68
C ILE A 77 -3.81 27.39 -13.75
N PHE A 78 -4.48 26.81 -14.74
CA PHE A 78 -4.50 25.37 -14.97
C PHE A 78 -3.20 24.89 -15.60
N SER A 79 -2.73 25.54 -16.67
CA SER A 79 -1.55 25.09 -17.41
C SER A 79 -0.29 25.13 -16.54
N LYS A 80 -0.09 26.20 -15.75
CA LYS A 80 1.03 26.30 -14.81
C LYS A 80 0.98 25.20 -13.75
N TYR A 81 -0.20 24.90 -13.19
CA TYR A 81 -0.34 23.81 -12.23
C TYR A 81 0.05 22.47 -12.85
N VAL A 82 -0.44 22.19 -14.07
CA VAL A 82 -0.07 20.99 -14.83
C VAL A 82 1.43 20.94 -15.08
N SER A 83 2.03 22.04 -15.53
CA SER A 83 3.47 22.15 -15.83
C SER A 83 4.34 21.90 -14.61
N GLU A 84 3.93 22.38 -13.42
CA GLU A 84 4.69 22.22 -12.18
C GLU A 84 4.48 20.85 -11.52
N HIS A 85 3.28 20.28 -11.57
CA HIS A 85 2.93 19.06 -10.82
C HIS A 85 2.96 17.80 -11.69
N GLY A 86 2.75 17.95 -13.00
CA GLY A 86 2.79 16.86 -13.99
C GLY A 86 4.05 16.00 -13.88
N PRO A 87 5.27 16.58 -13.89
CA PRO A 87 6.51 15.80 -13.87
C PRO A 87 6.76 15.07 -12.55
N LEU A 88 6.14 15.51 -11.46
CA LEU A 88 6.37 14.96 -10.14
C LEU A 88 5.85 13.53 -10.07
N PRO A 89 6.47 12.60 -9.34
CA PRO A 89 5.91 11.27 -9.17
C PRO A 89 4.71 11.29 -8.21
N ASP A 90 3.77 10.36 -8.37
CA ASP A 90 2.61 10.25 -7.47
C ASP A 90 3.02 10.02 -6.02
N CYS A 91 2.19 10.49 -5.09
CA CYS A 91 2.43 10.29 -3.67
C CYS A 91 2.35 8.79 -3.32
N PRO A 92 3.39 8.20 -2.72
CA PRO A 92 3.40 6.78 -2.35
C PRO A 92 2.55 6.48 -1.12
N ARG A 93 2.01 7.53 -0.47
CA ARG A 93 1.23 7.44 0.77
C ARG A 93 2.03 6.71 1.87
N ASP A 94 1.47 5.68 2.45
CA ASP A 94 2.04 4.82 3.49
C ASP A 94 2.95 3.70 2.94
N GLN A 95 3.09 3.58 1.62
CA GLN A 95 4.02 2.62 1.02
C GLN A 95 5.47 3.08 1.18
N ALA A 96 6.34 2.15 1.56
CA ALA A 96 7.78 2.36 1.63
C ALA A 96 8.37 2.51 0.23
N TYR A 97 9.16 3.56 0.01
CA TYR A 97 9.90 3.78 -1.24
C TYR A 97 11.36 4.11 -0.97
N LYS A 98 12.25 3.58 -1.82
CA LYS A 98 13.70 3.84 -1.82
C LYS A 98 14.08 4.75 -3.00
N ASN A 99 15.26 5.37 -2.93
CA ASN A 99 15.88 6.11 -4.04
C ASN A 99 14.98 7.22 -4.63
N ARG A 100 14.25 7.92 -3.77
CA ARG A 100 13.37 9.03 -4.14
C ARG A 100 13.76 10.26 -3.35
N LYS A 101 13.50 11.44 -3.93
CA LYS A 101 13.64 12.72 -3.25
C LYS A 101 12.56 12.89 -2.19
N TRP A 102 12.99 13.22 -0.98
CA TRP A 102 12.12 13.47 0.17
C TRP A 102 12.46 14.81 0.81
N PHE A 103 11.45 15.43 1.40
CA PHE A 103 11.56 16.65 2.17
C PHE A 103 11.18 16.32 3.61
N GLY A 104 12.03 16.66 4.58
CA GLY A 104 11.79 16.20 5.93
C GLY A 104 12.74 16.76 6.96
N LYS A 105 12.44 16.45 8.23
CA LYS A 105 13.30 16.76 9.38
C LYS A 105 13.06 15.71 10.45
N GLY A 106 14.14 15.09 10.92
CA GLY A 106 14.05 13.99 11.90
C GLY A 106 13.12 12.86 11.41
N PRO A 107 12.06 12.50 12.16
CA PRO A 107 11.15 11.42 11.79
C PRO A 107 10.11 11.82 10.73
N PHE A 108 10.00 13.11 10.38
CA PHE A 108 9.03 13.60 9.41
C PHE A 108 9.54 13.52 7.97
N THR A 109 8.71 12.99 7.07
CA THR A 109 9.00 12.88 5.63
C THR A 109 7.78 13.18 4.76
N ALA A 110 7.98 13.99 3.72
CA ALA A 110 7.02 14.31 2.68
C ALA A 110 7.62 14.04 1.29
N CYS A 111 6.85 13.39 0.42
CA CYS A 111 7.26 13.22 -0.97
C CYS A 111 7.21 14.56 -1.71
N GLU A 112 7.93 14.66 -2.82
CA GLU A 112 8.02 15.90 -3.63
C GLU A 112 6.66 16.49 -4.01
N LEU A 113 5.68 15.66 -4.39
CA LEU A 113 4.32 16.12 -4.70
C LEU A 113 3.63 16.75 -3.48
N CYS A 114 3.71 16.12 -2.32
CA CYS A 114 3.09 16.67 -1.10
C CYS A 114 3.84 17.88 -0.55
N TYR A 115 5.15 17.95 -0.76
CA TYR A 115 5.91 19.16 -0.47
C TYR A 115 5.40 20.30 -1.35
N LYS A 116 5.33 20.11 -2.67
CA LYS A 116 4.85 21.13 -3.61
C LYS A 116 3.40 21.57 -3.34
N ASP A 117 2.51 20.62 -3.06
CA ASP A 117 1.08 20.89 -2.86
C ASP A 117 0.74 21.58 -1.53
N VAL A 118 1.52 21.34 -0.46
CA VAL A 118 1.09 21.70 0.91
C VAL A 118 2.13 22.50 1.68
N ILE A 119 3.41 22.23 1.44
CA ILE A 119 4.49 22.77 2.25
C ILE A 119 5.15 23.96 1.55
N ASP A 120 5.35 23.88 0.25
CA ASP A 120 6.00 24.93 -0.52
C ASP A 120 5.25 26.27 -0.33
N GLY A 121 6.00 27.33 -0.02
CA GLY A 121 5.45 28.65 0.30
C GLY A 121 4.89 28.84 1.73
N THR A 122 4.91 27.82 2.60
CA THR A 122 4.54 27.99 4.02
C THR A 122 5.69 28.52 4.87
N SER A 123 5.38 29.12 6.03
CA SER A 123 6.38 29.74 6.93
C SER A 123 7.45 28.76 7.44
N LEU A 124 7.10 27.48 7.57
CA LEU A 124 8.00 26.44 8.06
C LEU A 124 8.71 25.64 6.95
N ALA A 125 8.44 25.92 5.67
CA ALA A 125 8.96 25.15 4.54
C ALA A 125 10.50 25.11 4.49
N SER A 126 11.14 26.25 4.77
CA SER A 126 12.59 26.43 4.72
C SER A 126 13.35 25.64 5.79
N TYR A 127 12.66 25.13 6.82
CA TYR A 127 13.28 24.32 7.87
C TYR A 127 13.36 22.84 7.53
N LEU A 128 12.78 22.41 6.39
CA LEU A 128 12.85 21.03 5.94
C LEU A 128 14.05 20.81 5.04
N ASP A 129 14.80 19.75 5.33
CA ASP A 129 15.92 19.32 4.50
C ASP A 129 15.40 18.58 3.27
N CYS A 130 16.02 18.84 2.13
CA CYS A 130 15.79 18.07 0.92
C CYS A 130 16.92 17.07 0.73
N ALA A 131 16.61 15.78 0.85
CA ALA A 131 17.59 14.72 0.65
C ALA A 131 16.99 13.57 -0.15
N VAL A 132 17.83 12.91 -0.93
CA VAL A 132 17.53 11.58 -1.45
C VAL A 132 17.81 10.60 -0.32
N VAL A 133 16.76 10.05 0.27
CA VAL A 133 16.90 9.10 1.38
C VAL A 133 17.27 7.74 0.78
N PRO A 134 18.42 7.14 1.17
CA PRO A 134 18.84 5.84 0.66
C PRO A 134 17.98 4.70 1.22
N ASN A 135 17.42 4.91 2.41
CA ASN A 135 16.54 3.97 3.10
C ASN A 135 15.06 4.17 2.74
N GLU A 136 14.22 3.23 3.16
CA GLU A 136 12.77 3.30 2.95
C GLU A 136 12.16 4.49 3.71
N ALA A 137 11.49 5.37 2.97
CA ALA A 137 10.70 6.45 3.52
C ALA A 137 9.26 6.36 3.03
N ARG A 138 8.36 6.98 3.80
CA ARG A 138 6.91 7.02 3.56
C ARG A 138 6.46 8.47 3.58
N CYS A 139 5.41 8.80 2.84
CA CYS A 139 4.85 10.15 2.92
C CYS A 139 3.97 10.26 4.15
N GLN A 140 4.14 11.30 4.96
CA GLN A 140 3.24 11.59 6.09
C GLN A 140 2.22 12.67 5.76
N MET A 141 2.32 13.31 4.59
CA MET A 141 1.45 14.42 4.17
C MET A 141 0.31 13.99 3.24
N TYR A 142 0.09 12.69 3.04
CA TYR A 142 -1.06 12.22 2.24
C TYR A 142 -2.40 12.38 2.96
N SER A 143 -2.38 12.47 4.29
CA SER A 143 -3.59 12.43 5.10
C SER A 143 -4.07 13.82 5.49
N ARG A 144 -5.39 14.01 5.59
CA ARG A 144 -5.99 15.33 5.84
C ARG A 144 -5.62 15.84 7.23
N ARG A 145 -5.59 14.98 8.24
CA ARG A 145 -5.20 15.36 9.61
C ARG A 145 -3.80 15.94 9.65
N MET A 146 -2.81 15.29 9.03
CA MET A 146 -1.43 15.80 9.02
C MET A 146 -1.29 17.12 8.28
N ARG A 147 -2.06 17.35 7.20
CA ARG A 147 -2.09 18.65 6.52
C ARG A 147 -2.63 19.75 7.43
N ASN A 148 -3.69 19.48 8.19
CA ASN A 148 -4.24 20.44 9.14
C ASN A 148 -3.24 20.71 10.29
N LEU A 149 -2.57 19.69 10.81
CA LEU A 149 -1.53 19.84 11.85
C LEU A 149 -0.34 20.68 11.33
N TRP A 150 0.06 20.48 10.07
CA TRP A 150 1.09 21.32 9.45
C TRP A 150 0.66 22.79 9.34
N GLN A 151 -0.59 23.05 8.95
CA GLN A 151 -1.14 24.41 8.90
C GLN A 151 -1.14 25.08 10.27
N GLN A 152 -1.61 24.38 11.31
CA GLN A 152 -1.57 24.87 12.69
C GLN A 152 -0.13 25.14 13.18
N ALA A 153 0.81 24.28 12.82
CA ALA A 153 2.22 24.49 13.13
C ALA A 153 2.78 25.75 12.44
N CYS A 154 2.39 25.99 11.19
CA CYS A 154 2.78 27.20 10.45
C CYS A 154 2.18 28.48 11.07
N GLU A 155 0.92 28.42 11.53
CA GLU A 155 0.24 29.52 12.22
C GLU A 155 0.90 29.86 13.56
N ASN A 156 1.29 28.84 14.32
CA ASN A 156 1.92 29.00 15.63
C ASN A 156 3.46 29.14 15.56
N ASN A 157 4.03 29.00 14.36
CA ASN A 157 5.48 28.90 14.13
C ASN A 157 6.17 27.84 15.02
N ASP A 158 5.50 26.71 15.23
CA ASP A 158 5.94 25.64 16.13
C ASP A 158 6.19 24.34 15.36
N LEU A 159 7.39 24.23 14.81
CA LEU A 159 7.83 23.04 14.10
C LEU A 159 8.05 21.84 15.03
N ASP A 160 8.52 22.07 16.26
CA ASP A 160 8.91 21.01 17.17
C ASP A 160 7.68 20.19 17.63
N SER A 161 6.57 20.87 17.98
CA SER A 161 5.31 20.19 18.30
C SER A 161 4.80 19.36 17.12
N PHE A 162 4.93 19.86 15.88
CA PHE A 162 4.57 19.10 14.70
C PHE A 162 5.44 17.85 14.52
N LEU A 163 6.76 17.95 14.74
CA LEU A 163 7.67 16.83 14.64
C LEU A 163 7.38 15.73 15.68
N VAL A 164 6.95 16.09 16.88
CA VAL A 164 6.50 15.13 17.90
C VAL A 164 5.27 14.35 17.42
N LEU A 165 4.28 15.04 16.85
CA LEU A 165 3.07 14.39 16.32
C LEU A 165 3.35 13.53 15.08
N ALA A 166 4.25 13.99 14.20
CA ALA A 166 4.72 13.22 13.05
C ALA A 166 5.44 11.93 13.50
N LYS A 167 6.28 12.04 14.54
CA LYS A 167 6.94 10.88 15.14
C LYS A 167 5.93 9.88 15.69
N GLU A 168 4.99 10.34 16.51
CA GLU A 168 3.94 9.51 17.09
C GLU A 168 3.15 8.76 16.01
N ARG A 169 2.83 9.46 14.92
CA ARG A 169 2.19 8.87 13.75
C ARG A 169 3.03 7.74 13.15
N MET A 170 4.31 7.98 12.91
CA MET A 170 5.19 6.97 12.32
C MET A 170 5.39 5.77 13.24
N ASP A 171 5.56 6.00 14.55
CA ASP A 171 5.73 4.94 15.54
C ASP A 171 4.48 4.05 15.60
N ALA A 172 3.28 4.63 15.59
CA ALA A 172 2.03 3.88 15.54
C ALA A 172 1.91 2.99 14.29
N PHE A 173 2.31 3.51 13.13
CA PHE A 173 2.33 2.74 11.88
C PHE A 173 3.33 1.57 11.95
N LEU A 174 4.56 1.83 12.40
CA LEU A 174 5.61 0.82 12.47
C LEU A 174 5.25 -0.31 13.45
N LEU A 175 4.65 0.03 14.60
CA LEU A 175 4.16 -0.95 15.57
C LEU A 175 3.03 -1.81 14.98
N MET A 176 2.09 -1.19 14.27
CA MET A 176 1.01 -1.91 13.59
C MET A 176 1.55 -2.89 12.54
N GLU A 177 2.49 -2.44 11.70
CA GLU A 177 3.06 -3.28 10.64
C GLU A 177 3.93 -4.42 11.22
N LEU A 178 4.70 -4.15 12.28
CA LEU A 178 5.46 -5.17 13.00
C LEU A 178 4.53 -6.26 13.54
N GLU A 179 3.44 -5.89 14.22
CA GLU A 179 2.51 -6.86 14.79
C GLU A 179 1.79 -7.66 13.70
N LYS A 180 1.42 -7.01 12.60
CA LYS A 180 0.85 -7.69 11.42
C LYS A 180 1.81 -8.73 10.84
N GLN A 181 3.09 -8.39 10.69
CA GLN A 181 4.12 -9.32 10.21
C GLN A 181 4.34 -10.47 11.18
N ARG A 182 4.38 -10.20 12.49
CA ARG A 182 4.49 -11.22 13.54
C ARG A 182 3.36 -12.23 13.46
N GLN A 183 2.11 -11.77 13.29
CA GLN A 183 0.95 -12.64 13.18
C GLN A 183 0.93 -13.47 11.90
N LEU A 184 1.36 -12.89 10.78
CA LEU A 184 1.52 -13.64 9.52
C LEU A 184 2.58 -14.72 9.66
N ALA A 185 3.72 -14.43 10.31
CA ALA A 185 4.77 -15.42 10.56
C ALA A 185 4.29 -16.55 11.49
N GLU A 186 3.57 -16.24 12.57
CA GLU A 186 2.96 -17.23 13.47
C GLU A 186 1.96 -18.13 12.73
N MET A 187 1.12 -17.54 11.88
CA MET A 187 0.17 -18.27 11.04
C MET A 187 0.87 -19.20 10.05
N MET A 188 1.94 -18.72 9.38
CA MET A 188 2.74 -19.55 8.46
C MET A 188 3.40 -20.72 9.19
N MET A 189 4.00 -20.48 10.36
CA MET A 189 4.63 -21.54 11.17
C MET A 189 3.61 -22.61 11.62
N ARG A 190 2.41 -22.19 12.03
CA ARG A 190 1.33 -23.13 12.40
C ARG A 190 0.81 -23.90 11.19
N SER A 191 0.63 -23.23 10.06
CA SER A 191 0.25 -23.86 8.79
C SER A 191 1.27 -24.90 8.34
N GLN A 192 2.56 -24.55 8.39
CA GLN A 192 3.65 -25.47 8.05
C GLN A 192 3.71 -26.66 9.02
N ARG A 193 3.55 -26.43 10.32
CA ARG A 193 3.47 -27.53 11.31
C ARG A 193 2.29 -28.46 11.02
N ARG A 194 1.12 -27.91 10.66
CA ARG A 194 -0.06 -28.71 10.29
C ARG A 194 0.20 -29.54 9.05
N ASN A 195 0.74 -28.93 8.01
CA ASN A 195 1.02 -29.62 6.76
C ASN A 195 2.10 -30.70 6.95
N ASN A 196 3.11 -30.45 7.79
CA ASN A 196 4.12 -31.44 8.11
C ASN A 196 3.51 -32.64 8.87
N LEU A 197 2.65 -32.40 9.86
CA LEU A 197 1.95 -33.48 10.55
C LEU A 197 1.05 -34.30 9.61
N LEU A 198 0.34 -33.65 8.67
CA LEU A 198 -0.46 -34.36 7.66
C LEU A 198 0.40 -35.19 6.71
N LEU A 199 1.58 -34.67 6.32
CA LEU A 199 2.51 -35.39 5.45
C LEU A 199 3.06 -36.65 6.13
N VAL A 200 3.61 -36.50 7.34
CA VAL A 200 4.16 -37.63 8.11
C VAL A 200 3.05 -38.64 8.43
N SER A 201 1.86 -38.16 8.78
CA SER A 201 0.69 -38.99 8.98
C SER A 201 0.37 -39.86 7.76
N GLY A 202 0.31 -39.27 6.56
CA GLY A 202 0.05 -40.01 5.33
C GLY A 202 1.12 -41.08 5.03
N MET A 203 2.39 -40.77 5.26
CA MET A 203 3.50 -41.74 5.10
C MET A 203 3.37 -42.92 6.07
N ASN A 204 3.08 -42.60 7.33
CA ASN A 204 2.96 -43.57 8.41
C ASN A 204 1.74 -44.48 8.24
N SER A 205 0.58 -43.93 7.92
CA SER A 205 -0.64 -44.69 7.60
C SER A 205 -0.47 -45.52 6.33
N GLY A 206 0.26 -45.03 5.32
CA GLY A 206 0.59 -45.80 4.11
C GLY A 206 1.45 -47.02 4.40
N THR A 207 2.42 -46.90 5.33
CA THR A 207 3.25 -48.02 5.77
C THR A 207 2.44 -49.12 6.47
N ASP A 208 1.45 -48.72 7.29
CA ASP A 208 0.52 -49.64 7.94
C ASP A 208 -0.33 -50.42 6.93
N GLY A 209 -0.87 -49.72 5.92
CA GLY A 209 -1.65 -50.33 4.85
C GLY A 209 -0.86 -51.36 4.05
N ILE A 210 0.42 -51.10 3.79
CA ILE A 210 1.31 -52.05 3.10
C ILE A 210 1.55 -53.30 3.96
N ILE A 211 1.90 -53.14 5.24
CA ILE A 211 2.18 -54.28 6.12
C ILE A 211 0.93 -55.13 6.35
N SER A 212 -0.23 -54.49 6.53
CA SER A 212 -1.53 -55.17 6.63
C SER A 212 -1.84 -55.99 5.37
N ALA A 213 -1.65 -55.40 4.18
CA ALA A 213 -1.92 -56.08 2.91
C ALA A 213 -0.95 -57.24 2.62
N MET A 214 0.30 -57.12 3.07
CA MET A 214 1.31 -58.17 2.91
C MET A 214 1.15 -59.34 3.89
N GLY A 215 0.33 -59.19 4.94
CA GLY A 215 0.10 -60.25 5.94
C GLY A 215 1.36 -60.68 6.70
N VAL A 216 2.37 -59.80 6.78
CA VAL A 216 3.64 -60.02 7.50
C VAL A 216 3.61 -59.46 8.92
N ASP A 217 2.42 -59.14 9.45
CA ASP A 217 2.28 -58.65 10.81
C ASP A 217 2.39 -59.81 11.82
N ASN A 218 3.10 -59.59 12.94
CA ASN A 218 3.24 -60.60 14.00
C ASN A 218 1.97 -60.76 14.87
N GLY A 219 0.79 -60.37 14.36
CA GLY A 219 -0.48 -60.33 15.11
C GLY A 219 -0.55 -59.31 16.25
N THR A 220 0.55 -58.62 16.57
CA THR A 220 0.55 -57.53 17.55
C THR A 220 -0.20 -56.34 16.97
N ARG A 221 -1.13 -55.79 17.75
CA ARG A 221 -1.86 -54.59 17.39
C ARG A 221 -1.36 -53.42 18.22
N TYR A 222 -1.19 -52.28 17.57
CA TYR A 222 -0.67 -51.06 18.17
C TYR A 222 -1.79 -50.04 18.36
N GLY A 223 -1.63 -49.13 19.31
CA GLY A 223 -2.57 -48.03 19.53
C GLY A 223 -2.62 -47.53 20.97
N ASN A 224 -3.59 -46.66 21.24
CA ASN A 224 -3.87 -46.13 22.57
C ASN A 224 -5.37 -45.82 22.73
N ALA A 225 -5.77 -45.30 23.89
CA ALA A 225 -7.16 -44.96 24.18
C ALA A 225 -7.76 -43.90 23.24
N ASP A 226 -6.94 -43.04 22.62
CA ASP A 226 -7.39 -41.92 21.78
C ASP A 226 -7.63 -42.31 20.32
N ILE A 227 -6.94 -43.35 19.81
CA ILE A 227 -7.01 -43.79 18.41
C ILE A 227 -7.50 -45.23 18.23
N GLY A 228 -7.74 -45.95 19.33
CA GLY A 228 -8.03 -47.39 19.33
C GLY A 228 -6.77 -48.26 19.15
N PHE A 229 -6.91 -49.57 19.38
CA PHE A 229 -5.81 -50.54 19.40
C PHE A 229 -5.78 -51.47 18.17
N ASN A 230 -6.24 -51.01 17.00
CA ASN A 230 -6.43 -51.86 15.82
C ASN A 230 -5.39 -51.65 14.71
N TRP A 231 -4.23 -51.06 15.01
CA TRP A 231 -3.21 -50.74 14.01
C TRP A 231 -2.20 -51.88 13.84
N HIS A 232 -1.77 -52.18 12.61
CA HIS A 232 -0.86 -53.29 12.33
C HIS A 232 0.61 -52.97 12.67
N THR A 233 0.94 -51.68 12.76
CA THR A 233 2.28 -51.16 13.00
C THR A 233 2.25 -50.01 14.01
N SER A 234 3.37 -49.79 14.72
CA SER A 234 3.52 -48.63 15.59
C SER A 234 3.48 -47.31 14.81
N LEU A 235 4.00 -47.30 13.58
CA LEU A 235 3.96 -46.15 12.68
C LEU A 235 2.53 -45.82 12.27
N GLY A 236 1.68 -46.80 11.93
CA GLY A 236 0.27 -46.58 11.63
C GLY A 236 -0.50 -45.92 12.77
N ALA A 237 -0.28 -46.41 14.00
CA ALA A 237 -0.82 -45.79 15.21
C ALA A 237 -0.33 -44.34 15.39
N GLU A 238 0.97 -44.09 15.21
CA GLU A 238 1.54 -42.73 15.28
C GLU A 238 0.97 -41.81 14.18
N GLY A 239 0.81 -42.32 12.96
CA GLY A 239 0.25 -41.58 11.83
C GLY A 239 -1.17 -41.10 12.09
N HIS A 240 -2.00 -41.91 12.74
CA HIS A 240 -3.35 -41.49 13.15
C HIS A 240 -3.35 -40.45 14.28
N GLN A 241 -2.42 -40.54 15.23
CA GLN A 241 -2.25 -39.49 16.24
C GLN A 241 -1.82 -38.17 15.60
N GLN A 242 -0.85 -38.21 14.68
CA GLN A 242 -0.39 -37.03 13.95
C GLN A 242 -1.50 -36.40 13.10
N PHE A 243 -2.36 -37.23 12.49
CA PHE A 243 -3.56 -36.74 11.77
C PHE A 243 -4.51 -35.99 12.71
N ASN A 244 -4.87 -36.60 13.83
CA ASN A 244 -5.77 -36.00 14.81
C ASN A 244 -5.18 -34.71 15.39
N GLN A 245 -3.88 -34.70 15.66
CA GLN A 245 -3.16 -33.49 16.07
C GLN A 245 -3.21 -32.41 14.98
N ALA A 246 -3.00 -32.77 13.71
CA ALA A 246 -3.06 -31.82 12.59
C ALA A 246 -4.46 -31.23 12.41
N MET A 247 -5.50 -32.06 12.49
CA MET A 247 -6.89 -31.62 12.38
C MET A 247 -7.34 -30.78 13.56
N GLY A 248 -6.79 -31.01 14.76
CA GLY A 248 -7.03 -30.23 15.96
C GLY A 248 -6.24 -28.92 16.04
N MET A 249 -5.25 -28.69 15.17
CA MET A 249 -4.47 -27.46 15.18
C MET A 249 -5.21 -26.31 14.48
N ASP A 250 -5.49 -25.26 15.24
CA ASP A 250 -6.00 -24.01 14.70
C ASP A 250 -4.87 -23.17 14.07
N VAL A 251 -4.90 -23.08 12.73
CA VAL A 251 -3.96 -22.28 11.95
C VAL A 251 -4.25 -20.78 12.09
N VAL A 252 -5.49 -20.41 12.41
CA VAL A 252 -5.92 -19.03 12.54
C VAL A 252 -6.59 -18.85 13.90
N GLN A 253 -5.79 -18.58 14.94
CA GLN A 253 -6.33 -18.10 16.22
C GLN A 253 -6.80 -16.64 16.07
N ALA A 254 -7.93 -16.48 15.38
CA ALA A 254 -8.49 -15.19 15.00
C ALA A 254 -8.72 -14.31 16.23
N SER A 255 -9.18 -14.86 17.35
CA SER A 255 -9.48 -14.10 18.57
C SER A 255 -8.25 -13.49 19.23
N ALA A 256 -7.17 -14.26 19.41
CA ALA A 256 -5.94 -13.79 20.06
C ALA A 256 -5.15 -12.82 19.16
N ASN A 257 -5.08 -13.11 17.86
CA ASN A 257 -4.43 -12.22 16.89
C ASN A 257 -5.21 -10.91 16.73
N PHE A 258 -6.53 -10.98 16.62
CA PHE A 258 -7.37 -9.78 16.55
C PHE A 258 -7.27 -8.93 17.82
N ALA A 259 -7.24 -9.54 19.02
CA ALA A 259 -7.11 -8.82 20.28
C ALA A 259 -5.82 -7.97 20.37
N ARG A 260 -4.72 -8.43 19.76
CA ARG A 260 -3.44 -7.69 19.73
C ARG A 260 -3.40 -6.60 18.65
N LEU A 261 -3.92 -6.89 17.46
CA LEU A 261 -3.82 -5.98 16.32
C LEU A 261 -4.91 -4.90 16.32
N SER A 262 -6.10 -5.20 16.83
CA SER A 262 -7.25 -4.29 16.89
C SER A 262 -6.94 -2.91 17.52
N PRO A 263 -6.34 -2.81 18.72
CA PRO A 263 -6.03 -1.50 19.31
C PRO A 263 -5.00 -0.71 18.49
N LEU A 264 -4.06 -1.38 17.82
CA LEU A 264 -3.06 -0.72 16.95
C LEU A 264 -3.71 -0.16 15.68
N ILE A 265 -4.62 -0.91 15.05
CA ILE A 265 -5.40 -0.44 13.90
C ILE A 265 -6.25 0.76 14.30
N GLN A 266 -6.93 0.69 15.45
CA GLN A 266 -7.73 1.81 15.96
C GLN A 266 -6.86 3.05 16.21
N ARG A 267 -5.68 2.88 16.83
CA ARG A 267 -4.75 3.99 17.06
C ARG A 267 -4.26 4.58 15.74
N TRP A 268 -3.92 3.76 14.76
CA TRP A 268 -3.50 4.26 13.44
C TRP A 268 -4.63 5.01 12.71
N ALA A 269 -5.87 4.52 12.82
CA ALA A 269 -7.03 5.14 12.20
C ALA A 269 -7.30 6.56 12.74
N THR A 270 -7.08 6.82 14.04
CA THR A 270 -7.24 8.17 14.61
C THR A 270 -6.14 9.15 14.19
N LEU A 271 -5.04 8.64 13.63
CA LEU A 271 -3.88 9.41 13.16
C LEU A 271 -3.86 9.62 11.63
N GLN A 272 -4.90 9.18 10.90
CA GLN A 272 -5.12 9.50 9.49
C GLN A 272 -5.76 10.89 9.32
#